data_AF-A0A9E5QSH0-F1
#
_entry.id   AF-A0A9E5QSH0-F1
#
_cell.length_a   1.000
_cell.length_b   1.000
_cell.length_c   1.000
_cell.angle_alpha   90.00
_cell.angle_beta   90.00
_cell.angle_gamma   90.00
#
_symmetry.space_group_name_H-M   'P 1'
#
loop_
_entity.id
_entity.type
_entity.pdbx_description
1 polymer ?
#
loop_
_entity_poly.entity_id
_entity_poly.type
_entity_poly.pdbx_seq_one_letter_code
_entity_poly.pdbx_strand_id
1 'polypeptide(L)'
;MKNNLSSFFAKFLLFGLLLTASCEIRDIEDLQAPSFPNTAEVFIDDFTGDLDYAAFGSSDVSAFQVDREVTFDGSRQSMRFAVPDADSPQGAFCRGYVF
;
A
#
# COMPACT_ATOMS: atom_id res chain seq x y z
N MET A 1 -47.31 -11.86 28.34
CA MET A 1 -46.73 -11.02 27.27
C MET A 1 -45.25 -10.82 27.57
N LYS A 2 -44.35 -11.28 26.69
CA LYS A 2 -42.90 -11.02 26.79
C LYS A 2 -42.69 -9.51 26.78
N ASN A 3 -41.96 -9.00 27.77
CA ASN A 3 -41.58 -7.61 27.95
C ASN A 3 -40.56 -7.18 26.87
N ASN A 4 -41.06 -6.97 25.65
CA ASN A 4 -40.27 -6.59 24.46
C ASN A 4 -39.50 -5.27 24.67
N LEU A 5 -39.98 -4.38 25.56
CA LEU A 5 -39.31 -3.14 25.93
C LEU A 5 -38.03 -3.37 26.74
N SER A 6 -38.04 -4.34 27.68
CA SER A 6 -36.87 -4.73 28.45
C SER A 6 -35.84 -5.46 27.58
N SER A 7 -36.30 -6.28 26.63
CA SER A 7 -35.41 -6.92 25.65
C SER A 7 -34.74 -5.92 24.70
N PHE A 8 -35.44 -4.85 24.31
CA PHE A 8 -34.86 -3.78 23.49
C PHE A 8 -33.78 -2.99 24.25
N PHE A 9 -34.05 -2.67 25.52
CA PHE A 9 -33.09 -1.99 26.40
C PHE A 9 -31.81 -2.81 26.60
N ALA A 10 -31.95 -4.12 26.83
CA ALA A 10 -30.80 -5.02 26.99
C ALA A 10 -29.94 -5.11 25.71
N LYS A 11 -30.57 -5.10 24.53
CA LYS A 11 -29.85 -5.09 23.24
C LYS A 11 -29.13 -3.77 23.00
N PHE A 12 -29.76 -2.64 23.35
CA PHE A 12 -29.16 -1.32 23.23
C PHE A 12 -27.95 -1.17 24.16
N LEU A 13 -28.06 -1.68 25.40
CA LEU A 13 -26.95 -1.68 26.36
C LEU A 13 -25.79 -2.57 25.90
N LEU A 14 -26.09 -3.76 25.36
CA LEU A 14 -25.06 -4.65 24.80
C LEU A 14 -24.35 -4.04 23.59
N PHE A 15 -25.10 -3.35 22.72
CA PHE A 15 -24.53 -2.63 21.59
C PHE A 15 -23.62 -1.48 22.04
N GLY A 16 -24.03 -0.72 23.06
CA GLY A 16 -23.19 0.34 23.65
C GLY A 16 -21.87 -0.20 24.22
N LEU A 17 -21.90 -1.36 24.88
CA LEU A 17 -20.70 -1.99 25.44
C LEU A 17 -19.69 -2.43 24.35
N LEU A 18 -20.19 -2.91 23.20
CA LEU A 18 -19.35 -3.30 22.08
C LEU A 18 -18.65 -2.10 21.42
N LEU A 19 -19.30 -0.94 21.39
CA LEU A 19 -18.71 0.29 20.86
C LEU A 19 -17.56 0.81 21.74
N THR A 20 -17.65 0.65 23.05
CA THR A 20 -16.57 1.07 23.97
C THR A 20 -15.38 0.11 23.98
N ALA A 21 -15.61 -1.18 23.71
CA ALA A 21 -14.54 -2.19 23.69
C ALA A 21 -13.60 -2.08 22.48
N SER A 22 -14.01 -1.36 21.42
CA SER A 22 -13.20 -1.17 20.20
C SER A 22 -12.35 0.11 20.23
N CYS A 23 -12.47 0.91 21.29
CA CYS A 23 -11.70 2.15 21.45
C CYS A 23 -10.44 1.86 22.27
N GLU A 24 -9.49 1.13 21.66
CA GLU A 24 -8.14 1.03 22.23
C GLU A 24 -7.42 2.38 21.99
N ILE A 25 -6.95 3.01 23.07
CA ILE A 25 -6.04 4.15 22.97
C ILE A 25 -4.76 3.62 22.36
N ARG A 26 -4.42 4.11 21.16
CA ARG A 26 -3.14 3.80 20.53
C ARG A 26 -2.04 4.38 21.39
N ASP A 27 -1.14 3.52 21.83
CA ASP A 27 0.10 3.97 22.45
C ASP A 27 0.93 4.72 21.40
N ILE A 28 1.24 5.98 21.71
CA ILE A 28 2.01 6.88 20.86
C ILE A 28 3.26 7.40 21.57
N GLU A 29 3.56 6.92 22.78
CA GLU A 29 4.68 7.41 23.58
C GLU A 29 6.03 7.11 22.90
N ASP A 30 6.13 6.00 22.17
CA ASP A 30 7.33 5.58 21.44
C ASP A 30 7.29 5.87 19.93
N LEU A 31 6.26 6.58 19.43
CA LEU A 31 6.20 6.95 18.02
C LEU A 31 7.10 8.16 17.77
N GLN A 32 8.24 7.94 17.13
CA GLN A 32 9.05 9.03 16.60
C GLN A 32 8.28 9.78 15.51
N ALA A 33 8.35 11.11 15.56
CA ALA A 33 7.85 11.94 14.47
C ALA A 33 8.62 11.59 13.19
N PRO A 34 7.94 11.39 12.04
CA PRO A 34 8.62 11.12 10.79
C PRO A 34 9.55 12.29 10.45
N SER A 35 10.83 12.00 10.19
CA SER A 35 11.77 13.00 9.70
C SER A 35 11.69 13.10 8.18
N PHE A 36 11.94 14.29 7.65
CA PHE A 36 12.18 14.41 6.21
C PHE A 36 13.43 13.62 5.82
N PRO A 37 13.50 13.08 4.59
CA PRO A 37 14.73 12.53 4.04
C PRO A 37 15.84 13.59 4.12
N ASN A 38 17.02 13.18 4.58
CA ASN A 38 18.22 14.03 4.62
C ASN A 38 19.07 13.89 3.32
N THR A 39 18.50 13.27 2.29
CA THR A 39 19.11 13.15 0.96
C THR A 39 18.85 14.42 0.14
N ALA A 40 19.84 14.85 -0.64
CA ALA A 40 19.74 16.06 -1.48
C ALA A 40 18.94 15.83 -2.79
N GLU A 41 18.17 14.74 -2.86
CA GLU A 41 17.54 14.23 -4.09
C GLU A 41 16.23 14.95 -4.46
N VAL A 42 16.21 16.29 -4.35
CA VAL A 42 15.03 17.10 -4.68
C VAL A 42 14.87 17.29 -6.20
N PHE A 43 16.00 17.26 -6.93
CA PHE A 43 16.05 17.40 -8.39
C PHE A 43 17.01 16.36 -8.97
N ILE A 44 16.63 15.09 -8.89
CA ILE A 44 17.37 14.00 -9.55
C ILE A 44 16.91 13.85 -11.00
N ASP A 45 17.87 13.74 -11.91
CA ASP A 45 17.67 13.26 -13.29
C ASP A 45 17.83 11.72 -13.32
N ASP A 46 17.20 11.09 -12.33
CA ASP A 46 17.26 9.66 -12.01
C ASP A 46 15.97 9.30 -11.24
N PHE A 47 15.71 8.01 -11.05
CA PHE A 47 14.68 7.55 -10.13
C PHE A 47 15.24 7.48 -8.72
N THR A 48 14.39 7.72 -7.74
CA THR A 48 14.79 7.62 -6.34
C THR A 48 15.20 6.18 -6.01
N GLY A 49 16.15 6.01 -5.08
CA GLY A 49 16.65 4.68 -4.70
C GLY A 49 15.59 3.77 -4.03
N ASP A 50 14.47 4.35 -3.60
CA ASP A 50 13.31 3.67 -3.04
C ASP A 50 12.22 3.37 -4.09
N LEU A 51 12.47 3.62 -5.38
CA LEU A 51 11.60 3.14 -6.45
C LEU A 51 11.61 1.61 -6.46
N ASP A 52 10.53 1.03 -5.94
CA ASP A 52 10.37 -0.41 -5.79
C ASP A 52 9.22 -0.96 -6.64
N TYR A 53 9.37 -2.22 -7.02
CA TYR A 53 8.34 -3.00 -7.72
C TYR A 53 7.87 -4.14 -6.83
N ALA A 54 6.66 -3.98 -6.32
CA ALA A 54 6.03 -5.02 -5.52
C ALA A 54 5.53 -6.16 -6.43
N ALA A 55 6.37 -7.18 -6.62
CA ALA A 55 5.93 -8.42 -7.26
C ALA A 55 5.22 -9.32 -6.25
N PHE A 56 3.91 -9.48 -6.37
CA PHE A 56 3.10 -10.30 -5.46
C PHE A 56 1.98 -11.06 -6.17
N GLY A 57 1.55 -12.17 -5.54
CA GLY A 57 0.53 -13.04 -6.12
C GLY A 57 1.02 -13.69 -7.41
N SER A 58 0.25 -13.56 -8.48
CA SER A 58 0.58 -14.07 -9.82
C SER A 58 1.07 -12.97 -10.77
N SER A 59 1.68 -11.91 -10.24
CA SER A 59 2.36 -10.89 -11.05
C SER A 59 3.67 -11.43 -11.60
N ASP A 60 4.07 -10.98 -12.79
CA ASP A 60 5.40 -11.27 -13.30
C ASP A 60 6.44 -10.43 -12.55
N VAL A 61 7.42 -11.10 -11.94
CA VAL A 61 8.50 -10.50 -11.12
C VAL A 61 9.48 -9.67 -11.96
N SER A 62 9.51 -9.89 -13.27
CA SER A 62 10.37 -9.23 -14.24
C SER A 62 9.66 -8.17 -15.08
N ALA A 63 8.37 -7.93 -14.82
CA ALA A 63 7.55 -7.02 -15.61
C ALA A 63 7.93 -5.54 -15.47
N PHE A 64 8.75 -5.17 -14.49
CA PHE A 64 9.24 -3.81 -14.32
C PHE A 64 10.78 -3.78 -14.31
N GLN A 65 11.33 -2.76 -14.97
CA GLN A 65 12.74 -2.43 -14.87
C GLN A 65 13.02 -0.97 -15.20
N VAL A 66 14.14 -0.47 -14.67
CA VAL A 66 14.74 0.80 -15.09
C VAL A 66 15.59 0.55 -16.33
N ASP A 67 15.25 1.22 -17.44
CA ASP A 67 15.94 1.11 -18.73
C ASP A 67 16.89 2.30 -18.94
N ARG A 68 18.13 2.02 -19.35
CA ARG A 68 19.18 3.02 -19.64
C ARG A 68 19.54 3.11 -21.12
N GLU A 69 18.97 2.24 -21.95
CA GLU A 69 19.19 2.22 -23.39
C GLU A 69 18.08 2.97 -24.12
N VAL A 70 16.83 2.75 -23.71
CA VAL A 70 15.66 3.46 -24.24
C VAL A 70 15.24 4.52 -23.24
N THR A 71 15.51 5.80 -23.54
CA THR A 71 15.18 6.93 -22.67
C THR A 71 14.29 7.95 -23.37
N PHE A 72 13.79 8.96 -22.63
CA PHE A 72 12.86 9.96 -23.15
C PHE A 72 13.32 11.37 -22.78
N ASP A 73 13.26 12.29 -23.75
CA ASP A 73 13.48 13.75 -23.55
C ASP A 73 14.76 14.12 -22.77
N GLY A 74 15.86 13.44 -23.09
CA GLY A 74 17.15 13.70 -22.46
C GLY A 74 17.34 13.08 -21.07
N SER A 75 16.37 12.31 -20.57
CA SER A 75 16.52 11.58 -19.32
C SER A 75 17.63 10.53 -19.41
N ARG A 76 18.31 10.28 -18.28
CA ARG A 76 19.35 9.23 -18.18
C ARG A 76 18.79 7.81 -18.19
N GLN A 77 17.50 7.67 -17.91
CA GLN A 77 16.80 6.40 -17.80
C GLN A 77 15.28 6.58 -17.95
N SER A 78 14.58 5.49 -18.23
CA SER A 78 13.12 5.42 -18.29
C SER A 78 12.60 4.22 -17.50
N MET A 79 11.31 4.24 -17.17
CA MET A 79 10.63 3.07 -16.61
C MET A 79 10.09 2.21 -17.76
N ARG A 80 10.47 0.94 -17.81
CA ARG A 80 9.92 -0.03 -18.75
C ARG A 80 9.03 -1.02 -18.03
N PHE A 81 7.78 -1.07 -18.48
CA PHE A 81 6.77 -2.02 -18.02
C PHE A 81 6.48 -3.02 -19.14
N ALA A 82 6.77 -4.30 -18.91
CA ALA A 82 6.42 -5.39 -19.80
C ALA A 82 5.11 -6.00 -19.30
N VAL A 83 4.01 -5.76 -20.03
CA VAL A 83 2.72 -6.38 -19.70
C VAL A 83 2.72 -7.80 -20.28
N PRO A 84 2.71 -8.84 -19.43
CA PRO A 84 2.73 -10.22 -19.91
C PRO A 84 1.36 -10.62 -20.47
N ASP A 85 1.34 -11.70 -21.26
CA ASP A 85 0.10 -12.31 -21.71
C ASP A 85 -0.74 -12.81 -20.53
N ALA A 86 -2.07 -12.82 -20.67
CA ALA A 86 -2.99 -13.21 -19.61
C ALA A 86 -2.73 -14.64 -19.06
N ASP A 87 -2.15 -15.49 -19.89
CA ASP A 87 -1.94 -16.91 -19.60
C ASP A 87 -0.46 -17.22 -19.29
N SER A 88 0.37 -16.18 -19.12
CA SER A 88 1.81 -16.31 -18.92
C SER A 88 2.13 -17.08 -17.64
N PRO A 89 2.97 -18.13 -17.71
CA PRO A 89 3.39 -18.88 -16.54
C PRO A 89 4.33 -18.07 -15.63
N GLN A 90 4.92 -16.99 -16.12
CA GLN A 90 5.74 -16.06 -15.33
C GLN A 90 4.88 -15.10 -14.50
N GLY A 91 3.62 -14.91 -14.88
CA GLY A 91 2.65 -14.05 -14.21
C GLY A 91 1.79 -13.30 -15.22
N ALA A 92 0.51 -13.09 -14.90
CA ALA A 92 -0.49 -12.60 -15.85
C ALA A 92 -0.61 -11.07 -15.94
N PHE A 93 0.16 -10.33 -15.13
CA PHE A 93 0.10 -8.87 -15.08
C PHE A 93 1.36 -8.24 -14.50
N CYS A 94 1.56 -6.96 -14.83
CA CYS A 94 2.49 -6.04 -14.16
C CYS A 94 1.71 -5.22 -13.14
N ARG A 95 2.16 -5.16 -11.88
CA ARG A 95 1.43 -4.43 -10.81
C ARG A 95 2.31 -3.42 -10.09
N GLY A 96 1.74 -2.25 -9.77
CA GLY A 96 2.43 -1.23 -8.97
C GLY A 96 2.53 -1.58 -7.47
N TYR A 97 3.30 -0.77 -6.75
CA TYR A 97 3.45 -0.83 -5.29
C TYR A 97 2.12 -0.62 -4.55
N VAL A 98 1.88 -1.34 -3.45
CA VAL A 98 0.68 -1.22 -2.59
C VAL A 98 1.13 -1.01 -1.15
N PHE A 99 0.60 0.02 -0.49
CA PHE A 99 0.88 0.39 0.91
C PHE A 99 0.01 -0.37 1.90
#